data_AF-A0A6A0AMU0-F1
#
_entry.id   AF-A0A6A0AMU0-F1
#
_cell.length_a   1.000
_cell.length_b   1.000
_cell.length_c   1.000
_cell.angle_alpha   90.00
_cell.angle_beta   90.00
_cell.angle_gamma   90.00
#
_symmetry.space_group_name_H-M   'P 1'
#
loop_
_entity.id
_entity.type
_entity.pdbx_description
1 polymer ?
#
loop_
_entity_poly.entity_id
_entity_poly.type
_entity_poly.pdbx_seq_one_letter_code
_entity_poly.pdbx_strand_id
1 'polypeptide(L)'
;DAVLPEGTAEEVATALADLRQAMAEVRQEVEQRWVASELEAGPLRKVLSKVFEGASNALVSENKAMRELEAENMRVVNSRGDLPVEAAAEYEKKRKSYEALQRALSSLADALSRPMPELAED
;
A
#
# COMPACT_ATOMS: atom_id res chain seq x y z
N ASP A 1 12.43 -5.35 61.58
CA ASP A 1 11.34 -4.51 61.04
C ASP A 1 11.88 -3.21 60.48
N ALA A 2 12.14 -3.18 59.17
CA ALA A 2 12.35 -1.93 58.46
C ALA A 2 10.97 -1.39 58.10
N VAL A 3 10.51 -0.39 58.85
CA VAL A 3 9.27 0.35 58.56
C VAL A 3 9.51 1.09 57.25
N LEU A 4 8.82 0.66 56.19
CA LEU A 4 8.76 1.44 54.96
C LEU A 4 8.08 2.77 55.31
N PRO A 5 8.65 3.92 54.95
CA PRO A 5 7.99 5.19 55.17
C PRO A 5 6.70 5.21 54.35
N GLU A 6 5.54 5.16 55.04
CA GLU A 6 4.24 5.41 54.43
C GLU A 6 4.16 6.89 54.10
N GLY A 7 4.58 7.25 52.88
CA GLY A 7 4.32 8.58 52.33
C GLY A 7 2.82 8.87 52.42
N THR A 8 2.48 10.12 52.72
CA THR A 8 1.08 10.54 52.82
C THR A 8 0.35 10.24 51.50
N ALA A 9 -0.97 10.05 51.54
CA ALA A 9 -1.76 9.76 50.33
C ALA A 9 -1.56 10.82 49.22
N GLU A 10 -1.25 12.05 49.60
CA GLU A 10 -0.96 13.18 48.71
C GLU A 10 0.43 13.07 48.05
N GLU A 11 1.44 12.62 48.79
CA GLU A 11 2.78 12.32 48.25
C GLU A 11 2.73 11.15 47.26
N VAL A 12 1.97 10.10 47.57
CA VAL A 12 1.77 8.96 46.67
C VAL A 12 1.01 9.37 45.41
N ALA A 13 -0.02 10.20 45.54
CA ALA A 13 -0.78 10.71 44.39
C ALA A 13 0.10 11.57 43.46
N THR A 14 0.96 12.41 44.04
CA THR A 14 1.92 13.24 43.31
C THR A 14 2.94 12.38 42.57
N ALA A 15 3.58 11.43 43.26
CA ALA A 15 4.54 10.51 42.65
C ALA A 15 3.93 9.67 41.50
N LEU A 16 2.65 9.28 41.64
CA LEU A 16 1.93 8.55 40.60
C LEU A 16 1.62 9.43 39.38
N ALA A 17 1.34 10.71 39.59
CA ALA A 17 1.15 11.68 38.50
C ALA A 17 2.47 11.92 37.75
N ASP A 18 3.58 12.12 38.46
CA ASP A 18 4.91 12.30 37.88
C ASP A 18 5.35 11.06 37.08
N LEU A 19 5.08 9.85 37.60
CA LEU A 19 5.36 8.62 36.88
C LEU A 19 4.55 8.53 35.58
N ARG A 20 3.27 8.91 35.60
CA ARG A 20 2.43 8.93 34.39
C ARG A 20 2.92 9.94 33.36
N GLN A 21 3.32 11.12 33.82
CA GLN A 21 3.92 12.16 33.00
C GLN A 21 5.19 11.62 32.32
N ALA A 22 6.12 11.05 33.10
CA ALA A 22 7.36 10.48 32.58
C ALA A 22 7.11 9.33 31.57
N MET A 23 6.13 8.46 31.84
CA MET A 23 5.75 7.41 30.89
C MET A 23 5.19 7.98 29.58
N ALA A 24 4.42 9.07 29.64
CA ALA A 24 3.89 9.73 28.44
C ALA A 24 5.00 10.37 27.61
N GLU A 25 5.97 11.02 28.26
CA GLU A 25 7.15 11.62 27.60
C GLU A 25 8.02 10.56 26.91
N VAL A 26 8.33 9.46 27.60
CA VAL A 26 9.08 8.34 27.01
C VAL A 26 8.33 7.73 25.82
N ARG A 27 7.01 7.56 25.94
CA ARG A 27 6.20 7.03 24.84
C ARG A 27 6.24 7.97 23.63
N GLN A 28 6.11 9.27 23.85
CA GLN A 28 6.18 10.27 22.80
C GLN A 28 7.57 10.28 22.13
N GLU A 29 8.66 10.22 22.91
CA GLU A 29 10.01 10.12 22.36
C GLU A 29 10.19 8.86 21.52
N VAL A 30 9.72 7.71 22.00
CA VAL A 30 9.80 6.43 21.27
C VAL A 30 8.99 6.51 19.96
N GLU A 31 7.78 7.08 20.01
CA GLU A 31 6.94 7.28 18.81
C GLU A 31 7.63 8.23 17.80
N GLN A 32 8.28 9.29 18.26
CA GLN A 32 9.02 10.22 17.39
C GLN A 32 10.33 9.65 16.86
N ARG A 33 10.98 8.75 17.60
CA ARG A 33 12.30 8.20 17.24
C ARG A 33 12.31 7.36 15.97
N TRP A 34 11.16 6.80 15.58
CA TRP A 34 11.01 5.97 14.39
C TRP A 34 10.29 6.69 13.24
N VAL A 35 9.91 7.96 13.42
CA VAL A 35 9.38 8.78 12.32
C VAL A 35 10.56 9.35 11.56
N ALA A 36 10.72 8.93 10.30
CA ALA A 36 11.71 9.51 9.41
C ALA A 36 11.56 11.03 9.39
N SER A 37 12.66 11.75 9.55
CA SER A 37 12.64 13.21 9.48
C SER A 37 12.07 13.65 8.13
N GLU A 38 11.46 14.84 8.03
CA GLU A 38 10.96 15.34 6.75
C GLU A 38 12.06 15.37 5.67
N LEU A 39 13.32 15.56 6.08
CA LEU A 39 14.50 15.55 5.25
C LEU A 39 14.76 14.18 4.58
N GLU A 40 14.45 13.08 5.28
CA GLU A 40 14.61 11.70 4.80
C GLU A 40 13.35 11.19 4.08
N ALA A 41 12.18 11.64 4.53
CA ALA A 41 10.90 11.26 3.94
C ALA A 41 10.70 11.85 2.53
N GLY A 42 11.24 13.04 2.25
CA GLY A 42 11.13 13.72 0.96
C GLY A 42 11.65 12.88 -0.23
N PRO A 43 12.92 12.44 -0.21
CA PRO A 43 13.48 11.56 -1.24
C PRO A 43 12.70 10.25 -1.41
N LEU A 44 12.28 9.61 -0.32
CA LEU A 44 11.50 8.37 -0.37
C LEU A 44 10.15 8.58 -1.06
N ARG A 45 9.40 9.63 -0.67
CA ARG A 45 8.13 9.99 -1.32
C ARG A 45 8.32 10.27 -2.80
N LYS A 46 9.42 10.92 -3.19
CA LYS A 46 9.74 11.20 -4.60
C LYS A 46 10.00 9.91 -5.39
N VAL A 47 10.74 8.97 -4.82
CA VAL A 47 10.97 7.65 -5.44
C VAL A 47 9.67 6.89 -5.58
N LEU A 48 8.87 6.80 -4.52
CA LEU A 48 7.57 6.11 -4.55
C LEU A 48 6.61 6.75 -5.56
N SER A 49 6.60 8.08 -5.68
CA SER A 49 5.79 8.78 -6.68
C SER A 49 6.20 8.42 -8.12
N LYS A 50 7.52 8.32 -8.38
CA LYS A 50 8.02 7.86 -9.70
C LYS A 50 7.68 6.40 -9.97
N VAL A 51 7.78 5.54 -8.96
CA VAL A 51 7.37 4.12 -9.08
C VAL A 51 5.88 4.04 -9.40
N PHE A 52 5.05 4.82 -8.71
CA PHE A 52 3.62 4.89 -8.98
C PHE A 52 3.31 5.35 -10.40
N GLU A 53 3.99 6.39 -10.89
CA GLU A 53 3.81 6.88 -12.27
C GLU A 53 4.21 5.83 -13.31
N GLY A 54 5.35 5.18 -13.13
CA GLY A 54 5.79 4.09 -14.00
C GLY A 54 4.82 2.91 -14.00
N ALA A 55 4.37 2.49 -12.82
CA ALA A 55 3.40 1.41 -12.67
C ALA A 55 2.02 1.77 -13.23
N SER A 56 1.60 3.03 -13.12
CA SER A 56 0.35 3.53 -13.72
C SER A 56 0.40 3.44 -15.24
N ASN A 57 1.49 3.90 -15.85
CA ASN A 57 1.68 3.79 -17.31
C ASN A 57 1.71 2.34 -17.77
N ALA A 58 2.37 1.45 -17.00
CA ALA A 58 2.38 0.02 -17.29
C ALA A 58 0.97 -0.59 -17.19
N LEU A 59 0.18 -0.22 -16.18
CA LEU A 59 -1.19 -0.71 -16.01
C LEU A 59 -2.11 -0.28 -17.15
N VAL A 60 -2.01 0.98 -17.60
CA VAL A 60 -2.78 1.49 -18.75
C VAL A 60 -2.39 0.75 -20.03
N SER A 61 -1.09 0.56 -20.27
CA SER A 61 -0.61 -0.19 -21.43
C SER A 61 -1.08 -1.64 -21.41
N GLU A 62 -1.02 -2.31 -20.25
CA GLU A 62 -1.43 -3.70 -20.10
C GLU A 62 -2.95 -3.85 -20.22
N ASN A 63 -3.72 -2.90 -19.70
CA ASN A 63 -5.17 -2.84 -19.88
C ASN A 63 -5.53 -2.79 -21.38
N LYS A 64 -4.90 -1.90 -22.15
CA LYS A 64 -5.10 -1.86 -23.61
C LYS A 64 -4.75 -3.19 -24.27
N ALA A 65 -3.61 -3.77 -23.91
CA ALA A 65 -3.14 -5.03 -24.48
C ALA A 65 -3.98 -6.25 -24.03
N MET A 66 -4.71 -6.17 -22.91
CA MET A 66 -5.72 -7.14 -22.51
C MET A 66 -6.96 -7.03 -23.39
N ARG A 67 -7.46 -5.81 -23.64
CA ARG A 67 -8.62 -5.59 -24.51
C ARG A 67 -8.38 -6.04 -25.95
N GLU A 68 -7.20 -5.73 -26.50
CA GLU A 68 -6.83 -6.21 -27.84
C GLU A 68 -6.81 -7.75 -27.91
N LEU A 69 -6.31 -8.41 -26.86
CA LEU A 69 -6.28 -9.87 -26.76
C LEU A 69 -7.69 -10.45 -26.63
N GLU A 70 -8.56 -9.84 -25.82
CA GLU A 70 -9.97 -10.23 -25.67
C GLU A 70 -10.72 -10.11 -27.00
N ALA A 71 -10.51 -9.04 -27.74
CA ALA A 71 -11.10 -8.83 -29.06
C ALA A 71 -10.64 -9.90 -30.08
N GLU A 72 -9.34 -10.22 -30.11
CA GLU A 72 -8.84 -11.27 -31.00
C GLU A 72 -9.36 -12.65 -30.59
N ASN A 73 -9.40 -12.97 -29.29
CA ASN A 73 -9.97 -14.21 -28.79
C ASN A 73 -11.45 -14.35 -29.18
N MET A 74 -12.25 -13.29 -29.07
CA MET A 74 -13.63 -13.27 -29.55
C MET A 74 -13.70 -13.51 -31.07
N ARG A 75 -12.81 -12.91 -31.86
CA ARG A 75 -12.76 -13.14 -33.31
C ARG A 75 -12.46 -14.60 -33.65
N VAL A 76 -11.53 -15.22 -32.94
CA VAL A 76 -11.18 -16.63 -33.10
C VAL A 76 -12.39 -17.51 -32.79
N VAL A 77 -13.04 -17.32 -31.63
CA VAL A 77 -14.25 -18.05 -31.24
C VAL A 77 -15.36 -17.88 -32.28
N ASN A 78 -15.59 -16.66 -32.77
CA ASN A 78 -16.61 -16.40 -33.79
C ASN A 78 -16.30 -17.10 -35.13
N SER A 79 -15.02 -17.30 -35.46
CA SER A 79 -14.59 -17.91 -36.72
C SER A 79 -14.47 -19.44 -36.67
N ARG A 80 -14.06 -20.01 -35.54
CA ARG A 80 -13.75 -21.44 -35.38
C ARG A 80 -14.74 -22.20 -34.48
N GLY A 81 -15.54 -21.47 -33.69
CA GLY A 81 -16.47 -22.01 -32.71
C GLY A 81 -15.85 -22.23 -31.32
N ASP A 82 -14.52 -22.27 -31.22
CA ASP A 82 -13.78 -22.48 -29.97
C ASP A 82 -12.50 -21.63 -29.90
N LEU A 83 -11.96 -21.49 -28.68
CA LEU A 83 -10.66 -20.86 -28.44
C LEU A 83 -9.61 -21.96 -28.23
N PRO A 84 -8.48 -21.95 -28.96
CA PRO A 84 -7.39 -22.89 -28.75
C PRO A 84 -6.89 -22.89 -27.30
N VAL A 85 -6.48 -24.06 -26.80
CA VAL A 85 -6.02 -24.24 -25.40
C VAL A 85 -4.83 -23.34 -25.09
N GLU A 86 -3.92 -23.17 -26.05
CA GLU A 86 -2.76 -22.30 -25.94
C GLU A 86 -3.16 -20.83 -25.77
N ALA A 87 -4.11 -20.35 -26.58
CA ALA A 87 -4.61 -18.98 -26.51
C ALA A 87 -5.36 -18.72 -25.19
N ALA A 88 -6.14 -19.71 -24.72
CA ALA A 88 -6.79 -19.64 -23.41
C ALA A 88 -5.77 -19.58 -22.26
N ALA A 89 -4.69 -20.36 -22.33
CA ALA A 89 -3.63 -20.38 -21.33
C ALA A 89 -2.83 -19.06 -21.30
N GLU A 90 -2.51 -18.49 -22.47
CA GLU A 90 -1.84 -17.19 -22.58
C GLU A 90 -2.70 -16.05 -22.01
N TYR A 91 -3.98 -16.04 -22.36
CA TYR A 91 -4.94 -15.07 -21.82
C TYR A 91 -5.00 -15.14 -20.29
N GLU A 92 -5.17 -16.34 -19.73
CA GLU A 92 -5.28 -16.53 -18.29
C GLU A 92 -3.99 -16.11 -17.55
N LYS A 93 -2.83 -16.37 -18.13
CA LYS A 93 -1.54 -15.91 -17.60
C LYS A 93 -1.47 -14.38 -17.57
N LYS A 94 -1.87 -13.74 -18.67
CA LYS A 94 -1.83 -12.28 -18.80
C LYS A 94 -2.84 -11.61 -17.86
N ARG A 95 -4.06 -12.14 -17.78
CA ARG A 95 -5.11 -11.72 -16.84
C ARG A 95 -4.62 -11.74 -15.40
N LYS A 96 -4.01 -12.85 -14.95
CA LYS A 96 -3.45 -12.96 -13.60
C LYS A 96 -2.37 -11.93 -13.30
N SER A 97 -1.48 -11.69 -14.26
CA SER A 97 -0.42 -10.67 -14.14
C SER A 97 -1.00 -9.27 -14.02
N TYR A 98 -1.97 -8.95 -14.88
CA TYR A 98 -2.71 -7.70 -14.87
C TYR A 98 -3.41 -7.45 -13.54
N GLU A 99 -4.15 -8.43 -13.02
CA GLU A 99 -4.85 -8.32 -11.72
C GLU A 99 -3.89 -8.14 -10.54
N ALA A 100 -2.72 -8.78 -10.59
CA ALA A 100 -1.69 -8.61 -9.56
C ALA A 100 -1.13 -7.18 -9.58
N LEU A 101 -0.84 -6.64 -10.78
CA LEU A 101 -0.39 -5.27 -10.95
C LEU A 101 -1.44 -4.26 -10.48
N GLN A 102 -2.71 -4.46 -10.87
CA GLN A 102 -3.82 -3.60 -10.47
C GLN A 102 -3.98 -3.54 -8.95
N ARG A 103 -3.98 -4.70 -8.28
CA ARG A 103 -4.06 -4.78 -6.81
C ARG A 103 -2.88 -4.09 -6.12
N ALA A 104 -1.67 -4.32 -6.61
CA ALA A 104 -0.47 -3.69 -6.05
C ALA A 104 -0.50 -2.17 -6.24
N LEU A 105 -0.94 -1.70 -7.41
CA LEU A 105 -1.03 -0.27 -7.70
C LEU A 105 -2.12 0.40 -6.86
N SER A 106 -3.29 -0.22 -6.66
CA SER A 106 -4.33 0.33 -5.76
C SER A 106 -3.81 0.49 -4.34
N SER A 107 -3.12 -0.53 -3.81
CA SER A 107 -2.52 -0.44 -2.48
C SER A 107 -1.49 0.70 -2.38
N LEU A 108 -0.69 0.91 -3.42
CA LEU A 108 0.25 2.03 -3.49
C LEU A 108 -0.45 3.38 -3.66
N ALA A 109 -1.55 3.43 -4.42
CA ALA A 109 -2.36 4.62 -4.62
C ALA A 109 -2.91 5.13 -3.28
N ASP A 110 -3.46 4.23 -2.48
CA ASP A 110 -3.99 4.53 -1.14
C ASP A 110 -2.87 5.05 -0.23
N ALA A 111 -1.72 4.37 -0.20
CA ALA A 111 -0.57 4.76 0.62
C ALA A 111 0.00 6.14 0.24
N LEU A 112 -0.11 6.53 -1.04
CA LEU A 112 0.31 7.83 -1.55
C LEU A 112 -0.82 8.87 -1.61
N SER A 113 -2.05 8.49 -1.24
CA SER A 113 -3.26 9.31 -1.39
C SER A 113 -3.42 9.87 -2.81
N ARG A 114 -3.16 9.03 -3.82
CA ARG A 114 -3.29 9.36 -5.24
C ARG A 114 -4.47 8.60 -5.86
N PRO A 115 -5.16 9.18 -6.85
CA PRO A 115 -6.17 8.45 -7.61
C PRO A 115 -5.51 7.39 -8.50
N MET A 116 -6.23 6.29 -8.75
CA MET A 116 -5.84 5.30 -9.76
C MET A 116 -5.87 5.92 -11.17
N PRO A 117 -5.02 5.45 -12.10
CA PRO A 117 -5.08 5.90 -13.49
C PRO A 117 -6.43 5.51 -14.12
N GLU A 118 -6.91 6.34 -15.04
CA GLU A 118 -8.06 6.01 -15.87
C GLU A 118 -7.70 4.83 -16.77
N LEU A 119 -8.55 3.81 -16.73
CA LEU A 119 -8.42 2.62 -17.57
C LEU A 119 -9.44 2.74 -18.69
N ALA A 120 -9.07 2.28 -19.88
CA ALA A 120 -10.01 2.28 -20.99
C ALA A 120 -11.19 1.35 -20.65
N GLU A 121 -12.39 1.91 -20.73
CA GLU A 121 -13.63 1.15 -20.77
C GLU A 121 -13.94 0.86 -22.24
N ASP A 122 -14.27 -0.41 -22.51
CA ASP A 122 -14.70 -1.04 -23.76
C ASP A 122 -14.47 -0.28 -25.10
#